data_AF-T1F4T1-F1
#
_entry.id   AF-T1F4T1-F1
#
_cell.length_a   1.000
_cell.length_b   1.000
_cell.length_c   1.000
_cell.angle_alpha   90.00
_cell.angle_beta   90.00
_cell.angle_gamma   90.00
#
_symmetry.space_group_name_H-M   'P 1'
#
loop_
_entity.id
_entity.type
_entity.pdbx_description
1 polymer ?
#
loop_
_entity_poly.entity_id
_entity_poly.type
_entity_poly.pdbx_seq_one_letter_code
_entity_poly.pdbx_strand_id
1 'polypeptide(L)'
;MTNVDSITNKFFDLKIFLQSLDVAPDLIALSEVNPKNFNQCRVLSEFCLDDYSIISSGFAEQHRRGLMLFCKRSLLLTEINLNSSFKEYIIVKLCVSNRVLNILFVYRSPNSNVGNNDLLLKLINDVLALPGETLLFGDFNFPDINWDTSSFKGNDERVENKFLDLLKDKFLIQHISHPTRFRDGQTSNILDLVISSQEFINNSIHYPPLGNSDHSILEFKLTGFCCSAMECDKKYCFDLGDYINFRNVLGVFLQT
;
A
#
# COMPACT_ATOMS: atom_id res chain seq x y z
N MET A 1 -5.56 4.83 -0.09
CA MET A 1 -5.23 3.45 0.35
C MET A 1 -6.51 2.74 0.78
N THR A 2 -6.56 1.41 0.69
CA THR A 2 -7.66 0.61 1.26
C THR A 2 -7.25 -0.88 1.33
N ASN A 3 -7.84 -1.63 2.26
CA ASN A 3 -7.84 -3.09 2.25
C ASN A 3 -9.02 -3.58 1.39
N VAL A 4 -8.73 -4.39 0.36
CA VAL A 4 -9.75 -4.77 -0.63
C VAL A 4 -10.34 -6.15 -0.40
N ASP A 5 -9.87 -6.96 0.55
CA ASP A 5 -10.26 -8.38 0.71
C ASP A 5 -10.50 -9.11 -0.64
N SER A 6 -9.45 -9.22 -1.43
CA SER A 6 -9.40 -9.63 -2.84
C SER A 6 -9.80 -8.57 -3.87
N ILE A 7 -8.89 -8.30 -4.80
CA ILE A 7 -9.08 -7.33 -5.90
C ILE A 7 -9.88 -7.91 -7.09
N THR A 8 -9.94 -9.24 -7.24
CA THR A 8 -10.43 -9.92 -8.45
C THR A 8 -11.82 -9.47 -8.89
N ASN A 9 -12.75 -9.34 -7.95
CA ASN A 9 -14.13 -8.91 -8.22
C ASN A 9 -14.38 -7.41 -7.95
N LYS A 10 -13.34 -6.66 -7.56
CA LYS A 10 -13.45 -5.26 -7.14
C LYS A 10 -12.65 -4.30 -8.03
N PHE A 11 -11.88 -4.83 -8.99
CA PHE A 11 -11.04 -3.99 -9.84
C PHE A 11 -11.86 -3.06 -10.75
N PHE A 12 -13.03 -3.51 -11.20
CA PHE A 12 -13.95 -2.66 -11.95
C PHE A 12 -14.51 -1.53 -11.07
N ASP A 13 -14.93 -1.84 -9.85
CA ASP A 13 -15.39 -0.84 -8.88
C ASP A 13 -14.28 0.17 -8.57
N LEU A 14 -13.02 -0.29 -8.49
CA LEU A 14 -11.87 0.60 -8.28
C LEU A 14 -11.75 1.61 -9.42
N LYS A 15 -11.91 1.16 -10.67
CA LYS A 15 -11.87 2.05 -11.84
C LYS A 15 -12.97 3.11 -11.80
N ILE A 16 -14.20 2.70 -11.46
CA ILE A 16 -15.33 3.64 -11.31
C ILE A 16 -15.04 4.64 -10.20
N PHE A 17 -14.57 4.16 -9.04
CA PHE A 17 -14.20 5.03 -7.93
C PHE A 17 -13.16 6.07 -8.35
N LEU A 18 -12.07 5.63 -8.99
CA LEU A 18 -11.01 6.54 -9.45
C LEU A 18 -11.49 7.55 -10.50
N GLN A 19 -12.42 7.16 -11.38
CA GLN A 19 -13.04 8.06 -12.36
C GLN A 19 -13.98 9.08 -11.72
N SER A 20 -14.52 8.78 -10.54
CA SER A 20 -15.41 9.69 -9.80
C SER A 20 -14.66 10.78 -9.01
N LEU A 21 -13.34 10.64 -8.84
CA LEU A 21 -12.52 11.62 -8.14
C LEU A 21 -12.25 12.84 -9.02
N ASP A 22 -12.34 14.03 -8.45
CA ASP A 22 -12.00 15.29 -9.14
C ASP A 22 -10.53 15.32 -9.60
N VAL A 23 -9.65 14.70 -8.81
CA VAL A 23 -8.21 14.63 -9.08
C VAL A 23 -7.76 13.18 -8.94
N ALA A 24 -7.13 12.65 -9.99
CA ALA A 24 -6.55 11.32 -9.97
C ALA A 24 -5.40 11.24 -8.94
N PRO A 25 -5.40 10.23 -8.04
CA PRO A 25 -4.36 10.09 -7.02
C PRO A 25 -2.97 9.86 -7.62
N ASP A 26 -1.94 10.36 -6.95
CA ASP A 26 -0.55 10.10 -7.33
C ASP A 26 -0.11 8.66 -7.01
N LEU A 27 -0.59 8.13 -5.88
CA LEU A 27 -0.36 6.76 -5.41
C LEU A 27 -1.68 6.12 -5.00
N ILE A 28 -1.89 4.86 -5.39
CA ILE A 28 -3.05 4.06 -4.97
C ILE A 28 -2.52 2.76 -4.36
N ALA A 29 -2.72 2.60 -3.06
CA ALA A 29 -2.23 1.45 -2.31
C ALA A 29 -3.37 0.52 -1.89
N LEU A 30 -3.25 -0.76 -2.24
CA LEU A 30 -4.24 -1.81 -1.98
C LEU A 30 -3.59 -2.94 -1.18
N SER A 31 -4.16 -3.26 -0.02
CA SER A 31 -3.78 -4.44 0.78
C SER A 31 -4.80 -5.56 0.60
N GLU A 32 -4.37 -6.79 0.87
CA GLU A 32 -5.16 -8.02 0.68
C GLU A 32 -5.68 -8.24 -0.75
N VAL A 33 -4.85 -7.97 -1.76
CA VAL A 33 -5.23 -8.14 -3.18
C VAL A 33 -5.46 -9.61 -3.57
N ASN A 34 -4.86 -10.56 -2.87
CA ASN A 34 -5.07 -11.98 -3.11
C ASN A 34 -6.32 -12.49 -2.39
N PRO A 35 -7.13 -13.35 -3.02
CA PRO A 35 -8.14 -14.11 -2.29
C PRO A 35 -7.46 -15.10 -1.33
N LYS A 36 -8.18 -15.56 -0.31
CA LYS A 36 -7.63 -16.47 0.72
C LYS A 36 -7.16 -17.79 0.12
N ASN A 37 -7.86 -18.24 -0.92
CA ASN A 37 -7.55 -19.42 -1.70
C ASN A 37 -7.72 -19.09 -3.19
N PHE A 38 -6.75 -19.48 -4.01
CA PHE A 38 -6.86 -19.42 -5.46
C PHE A 38 -6.07 -20.55 -6.10
N ASN A 39 -6.64 -21.12 -7.17
CA ASN A 39 -6.06 -22.24 -7.92
C ASN A 39 -5.49 -21.80 -9.28
N GLN A 40 -5.75 -20.56 -9.70
CA GLN A 40 -5.38 -20.05 -11.01
C GLN A 40 -4.07 -19.25 -10.96
N CYS A 41 -3.30 -19.34 -12.04
CA CYS A 41 -2.16 -18.48 -12.28
C CYS A 41 -2.67 -17.06 -12.57
N ARG A 42 -2.47 -16.13 -11.63
CA ARG A 42 -2.91 -14.74 -11.76
C ARG A 42 -1.76 -13.90 -12.28
N VAL A 43 -2.04 -13.02 -13.23
CA VAL A 43 -1.02 -12.14 -13.82
C VAL A 43 -1.32 -10.69 -13.48
N LEU A 44 -0.28 -9.92 -13.13
CA LEU A 44 -0.42 -8.50 -12.79
C LEU A 44 -1.03 -7.67 -13.92
N SER A 45 -0.86 -8.11 -15.18
CA SER A 45 -1.40 -7.44 -16.37
C SER A 45 -2.93 -7.45 -16.46
N GLU A 46 -3.63 -8.26 -15.66
CA GLU A 46 -5.09 -8.17 -15.51
C GLU A 46 -5.52 -6.88 -14.79
N PHE A 47 -4.63 -6.32 -13.97
CA PHE A 47 -4.91 -5.22 -13.06
C PHE A 47 -4.25 -3.92 -13.52
N CYS A 48 -4.42 -3.53 -14.79
CA CYS A 48 -3.84 -2.31 -15.33
C CYS A 48 -4.75 -1.07 -15.18
N LEU A 49 -4.14 0.03 -14.71
CA LEU A 49 -4.70 1.38 -14.73
C LEU A 49 -3.89 2.24 -15.70
N ASP A 50 -4.58 3.05 -16.51
CA ASP A 50 -3.95 3.97 -17.44
C ASP A 50 -3.13 5.02 -16.69
N ASP A 51 -1.94 5.36 -17.20
CA ASP A 51 -0.98 6.28 -16.58
C ASP A 51 -0.33 5.83 -15.26
N TYR A 52 -0.60 4.60 -14.78
CA TYR A 52 0.09 4.03 -13.63
C TYR A 52 1.08 2.92 -14.02
N SER A 53 2.11 2.76 -13.21
CA SER A 53 2.92 1.56 -13.07
C SER A 53 2.53 0.83 -11.77
N ILE A 54 2.92 -0.43 -11.62
CA ILE A 54 2.54 -1.25 -10.47
C ILE A 54 3.81 -1.77 -9.80
N ILE A 55 3.88 -1.60 -8.48
CA ILE A 55 4.82 -2.29 -7.60
C ILE A 55 3.98 -3.23 -6.73
N SER A 56 4.38 -4.50 -6.62
CA SER A 56 3.62 -5.50 -5.87
C SER A 56 4.52 -6.34 -4.99
N SER A 57 4.00 -6.74 -3.83
CA SER A 57 4.68 -7.65 -2.91
C SER A 57 3.73 -8.76 -2.52
N GLY A 58 4.09 -10.02 -2.76
CA GLY A 58 3.24 -11.16 -2.41
C GLY A 58 2.05 -11.40 -3.33
N PHE A 59 1.94 -10.68 -4.45
CA PHE A 59 0.85 -10.90 -5.40
C PHE A 59 0.93 -12.29 -6.03
N ALA A 60 -0.20 -13.00 -6.08
CA ALA A 60 -0.30 -14.38 -6.59
C ALA A 60 0.60 -15.42 -5.87
N GLU A 61 1.20 -15.06 -4.73
CA GLU A 61 1.93 -16.00 -3.87
C GLU A 61 0.96 -16.69 -2.90
N GLN A 62 1.04 -18.01 -2.81
CA GLN A 62 0.23 -18.79 -1.85
C GLN A 62 0.56 -18.36 -0.42
N HIS A 63 -0.46 -18.34 0.44
CA HIS A 63 -0.36 -17.93 1.85
C HIS A 63 0.03 -16.46 2.10
N ARG A 64 0.07 -15.61 1.06
CA ARG A 64 0.19 -14.15 1.20
C ARG A 64 -1.12 -13.49 0.75
N ARG A 65 -1.55 -12.49 1.50
CA ARG A 65 -2.69 -11.63 1.15
C ARG A 65 -2.29 -10.60 0.09
N GLY A 66 -1.01 -10.23 0.05
CA GLY A 66 -0.40 -9.47 -1.03
C GLY A 66 -0.73 -7.98 -1.01
N LEU A 67 0.18 -7.19 -1.58
CA LEU A 67 0.10 -5.74 -1.71
C LEU A 67 0.23 -5.33 -3.18
N MET A 68 -0.50 -4.29 -3.57
CA MET A 68 -0.30 -3.59 -4.84
C MET A 68 -0.26 -2.09 -4.59
N LEU A 69 0.78 -1.45 -5.11
CA LEU A 69 0.95 -0.01 -5.14
C LEU A 69 0.96 0.44 -6.59
N PHE A 70 -0.09 1.14 -7.01
CA PHE A 70 -0.12 1.85 -8.28
C PHE A 70 0.56 3.20 -8.12
N CYS A 71 1.52 3.48 -8.99
CA CYS A 71 2.31 4.69 -9.00
C CYS A 71 2.06 5.44 -10.30
N LYS A 72 1.64 6.69 -10.25
CA LYS A 72 1.51 7.49 -11.48
C LYS A 72 2.86 7.57 -12.18
N ARG A 73 2.91 7.29 -13.49
CA ARG A 73 4.16 7.18 -14.27
C ARG A 73 4.97 8.48 -14.32
N SER A 74 4.31 9.61 -14.10
CA SER A 74 4.97 10.92 -13.97
C SER A 74 5.77 11.08 -12.67
N LEU A 75 5.59 10.18 -11.69
CA LEU A 75 6.32 10.19 -10.42
C LEU A 75 7.54 9.28 -10.50
N LEU A 76 8.71 9.86 -10.25
CA LEU A 76 9.96 9.12 -10.16
C LEU A 76 10.11 8.54 -8.74
N LEU A 77 9.57 7.33 -8.56
CA LEU A 77 9.75 6.53 -7.35
C LEU A 77 10.87 5.51 -7.53
N THR A 78 11.70 5.36 -6.49
CA THR A 78 12.72 4.31 -6.43
C THR A 78 12.33 3.28 -5.38
N GLU A 79 12.15 2.02 -5.75
CA GLU A 79 11.92 0.95 -4.79
C GLU A 79 13.16 0.72 -3.92
N ILE A 80 12.98 0.57 -2.61
CA ILE A 80 14.06 0.29 -1.65
C ILE A 80 13.92 -1.16 -1.18
N ASN A 81 15.00 -1.92 -1.28
CA ASN A 81 15.10 -3.24 -0.68
C ASN A 81 15.99 -3.21 0.57
N LEU A 82 15.39 -3.45 1.74
CA LEU A 82 16.09 -3.57 3.03
C LEU A 82 16.39 -5.03 3.42
N ASN A 83 16.09 -6.01 2.55
CA ASN A 83 16.22 -7.45 2.82
C ASN A 83 15.53 -7.88 4.12
N SER A 84 14.35 -7.30 4.41
CA SER A 84 13.60 -7.65 5.60
C SER A 84 12.85 -8.96 5.39
N SER A 85 12.82 -9.80 6.44
CA SER A 85 12.01 -11.02 6.46
C SER A 85 10.54 -10.77 6.84
N PHE A 86 10.15 -9.52 7.12
CA PHE A 86 8.76 -9.17 7.36
C PHE A 86 7.93 -9.46 6.09
N LYS A 87 6.78 -10.09 6.27
CA LYS A 87 6.09 -10.75 5.14
C LYS A 87 5.49 -9.79 4.12
N GLU A 88 4.85 -8.68 4.51
CA GLU A 88 3.96 -7.96 3.59
C GLU A 88 4.21 -6.46 3.69
N TYR A 89 5.18 -6.01 2.90
CA TYR A 89 5.54 -4.60 2.80
C TYR A 89 6.02 -4.23 1.39
N ILE A 90 5.94 -2.92 1.09
CA ILE A 90 6.59 -2.25 -0.05
C ILE A 90 7.27 -0.99 0.50
N ILE A 91 8.50 -0.71 0.09
CA ILE A 91 9.17 0.57 0.39
C ILE A 91 9.51 1.26 -0.92
N VAL A 92 9.07 2.52 -1.06
CA VAL A 92 9.47 3.38 -2.16
C VAL A 92 10.03 4.69 -1.62
N LYS A 93 10.97 5.26 -2.37
CA LYS A 93 11.58 6.55 -2.11
C LYS A 93 11.12 7.54 -3.15
N LEU A 94 10.64 8.68 -2.69
CA LEU A 94 10.34 9.85 -3.50
C LEU A 94 11.38 10.93 -3.23
N CYS A 95 12.05 11.40 -4.26
CA CYS A 95 12.93 12.56 -4.18
C CYS A 95 12.25 13.75 -4.85
N VAL A 96 11.95 14.81 -4.10
CA VAL A 96 11.38 16.05 -4.63
C VAL A 96 12.30 17.20 -4.28
N SER A 97 12.94 17.78 -5.30
CA SER A 97 13.93 18.84 -5.13
C SER A 97 15.04 18.40 -4.14
N ASN A 98 15.10 19.01 -2.96
CA ASN A 98 16.08 18.71 -1.91
C ASN A 98 15.50 17.87 -0.76
N ARG A 99 14.28 17.35 -0.90
CA ARG A 99 13.63 16.52 0.12
C ARG A 99 13.56 15.07 -0.35
N VAL A 100 13.71 14.17 0.61
CA VAL A 100 13.58 12.73 0.41
C VAL A 100 12.45 12.25 1.32
N LEU A 101 11.51 11.52 0.75
CA LEU A 101 10.43 10.85 1.47
C LEU A 101 10.54 9.35 1.27
N ASN A 102 10.75 8.62 2.35
CA ASN A 102 10.68 7.17 2.41
C ASN A 102 9.24 6.78 2.75
N ILE A 103 8.61 6.02 1.86
CA ILE A 103 7.22 5.59 1.98
C ILE A 103 7.21 4.09 2.22
N LEU A 104 6.73 3.68 3.40
CA LEU A 104 6.54 2.29 3.80
C LEU A 104 5.05 1.95 3.77
N PHE A 105 4.66 1.06 2.86
CA PHE A 105 3.32 0.50 2.80
C PHE A 105 3.34 -0.91 3.42
N VAL A 106 2.53 -1.14 4.45
CA VAL A 106 2.50 -2.38 5.23
C VAL A 106 1.12 -3.02 5.23
N TYR A 107 1.09 -4.35 5.24
CA TYR A 107 -0.04 -5.09 5.77
C TYR A 107 0.42 -6.05 6.87
N ARG A 108 -0.20 -5.96 8.03
CA ARG A 108 -0.02 -6.92 9.13
C ARG A 108 -1.30 -7.72 9.29
N SER A 109 -1.21 -9.04 9.15
CA SER A 109 -2.34 -9.93 9.44
C SER A 109 -2.82 -9.82 10.90
N PRO A 110 -4.13 -9.89 11.18
CA PRO A 110 -4.63 -9.91 12.56
C PRO A 110 -4.12 -11.11 13.37
N ASN A 111 -3.73 -12.20 12.69
CA ASN A 111 -3.17 -13.41 13.30
C ASN A 111 -1.63 -13.44 13.24
N SER A 112 -0.98 -12.29 13.09
CA SER A 112 0.49 -12.20 13.02
C SER A 112 1.14 -12.68 14.32
N ASN A 113 2.05 -13.65 14.21
CA ASN A 113 2.77 -14.22 15.35
C ASN A 113 3.82 -13.26 15.91
N VAL A 114 4.35 -13.57 17.10
CA VAL A 114 5.34 -12.74 17.81
C VAL A 114 6.57 -12.45 16.94
N GLY A 115 7.14 -13.45 16.27
CA GLY A 115 8.31 -13.26 15.42
C GLY A 115 8.07 -12.30 14.25
N ASN A 116 6.92 -12.40 13.57
CA ASN A 116 6.57 -11.47 12.49
C ASN A 116 6.25 -10.06 13.00
N ASN A 117 5.72 -9.95 14.22
CA ASN A 117 5.53 -8.66 14.90
C ASN A 117 6.86 -7.99 15.23
N ASP A 118 7.84 -8.74 15.74
CA ASP A 118 9.18 -8.20 15.99
C ASP A 118 9.87 -7.80 14.68
N LEU A 119 9.67 -8.56 13.59
CA LEU A 119 10.14 -8.19 12.25
C LEU A 119 9.49 -6.91 11.72
N LEU A 120 8.22 -6.65 12.02
CA LEU A 120 7.56 -5.38 11.68
C LEU A 120 8.22 -4.21 12.42
N LEU A 121 8.42 -4.32 13.73
CA LEU A 121 9.05 -3.25 14.53
C LEU A 121 10.48 -2.99 14.08
N LYS A 122 11.23 -4.05 13.73
CA LYS A 122 12.56 -3.93 13.14
C LYS A 122 12.51 -3.21 11.79
N LEU A 123 11.62 -3.62 10.89
CA LEU A 123 11.44 -3.00 9.58
C LEU A 123 11.16 -1.50 9.69
N ILE A 124 10.29 -1.09 10.62
CA ILE A 124 10.00 0.33 10.83
C ILE A 124 11.26 1.07 11.30
N ASN A 125 12.02 0.52 12.25
CA ASN A 125 13.29 1.12 12.68
C ASN A 125 14.30 1.24 11.52
N ASP A 126 14.42 0.20 10.68
CA ASP A 126 15.33 0.19 9.55
C ASP A 126 14.96 1.27 8.52
N VAL A 127 13.65 1.49 8.27
CA VAL A 127 13.17 2.57 7.41
C VAL A 127 13.41 3.95 8.03
N LEU A 128 13.16 4.11 9.33
CA LEU A 128 13.39 5.39 10.04
C LEU A 128 14.88 5.76 10.12
N ALA A 129 15.79 4.80 9.97
CA ALA A 129 17.22 5.05 9.89
C ALA A 129 17.68 5.56 8.51
N LEU A 130 16.82 5.49 7.48
CA LEU A 130 17.12 6.03 6.16
C LEU A 130 17.12 7.56 6.18
N PRO A 131 17.97 8.20 5.36
CA PRO A 131 17.95 9.65 5.25
C PRO A 131 16.63 10.15 4.66
N GLY A 132 16.10 11.24 5.23
CA GLY A 132 14.87 11.88 4.78
C GLY A 132 13.71 11.72 5.75
N GLU A 133 12.55 12.16 5.30
CA GLU A 133 11.28 12.05 6.01
C GLU A 133 10.67 10.67 5.78
N THR A 134 9.87 10.19 6.72
CA THR A 134 9.23 8.87 6.61
C THR A 134 7.71 9.01 6.70
N LEU A 135 7.04 8.35 5.76
CA LEU A 135 5.62 8.08 5.76
C LEU A 135 5.44 6.56 5.85
N LEU A 136 4.70 6.10 6.86
CA LEU A 136 4.31 4.70 6.97
C LEU A 136 2.79 4.61 7.04
N PHE A 137 2.21 3.75 6.21
CA PHE A 137 0.77 3.57 6.17
C PHE A 137 0.39 2.16 5.78
N GLY A 138 -0.87 1.81 6.00
CA GLY A 138 -1.41 0.50 5.65
C GLY A 138 -2.33 -0.03 6.73
N ASP A 139 -2.71 -1.30 6.61
CA ASP A 139 -3.54 -1.98 7.59
C ASP A 139 -2.65 -2.73 8.58
N PHE A 140 -2.61 -2.24 9.81
CA PHE A 140 -1.78 -2.78 10.89
C PHE A 140 -2.53 -3.80 11.76
N ASN A 141 -3.86 -3.89 11.65
CA ASN A 141 -4.69 -4.79 12.46
C ASN A 141 -4.35 -4.77 13.97
N PHE A 142 -4.33 -3.58 14.60
CA PHE A 142 -4.22 -3.44 16.06
C PHE A 142 -5.57 -3.03 16.67
N PRO A 143 -6.56 -3.95 16.75
CA PRO A 143 -7.92 -3.61 17.19
C PRO A 143 -7.99 -3.19 18.66
N ASP A 144 -7.03 -3.63 19.48
CA ASP A 144 -7.06 -3.37 20.92
C ASP A 144 -6.44 -2.02 21.32
N ILE A 145 -5.80 -1.30 20.37
CA ILE A 145 -5.25 0.02 20.63
C ILE A 145 -6.39 1.04 20.69
N ASN A 146 -6.47 1.78 21.80
CA ASN A 146 -7.31 2.96 21.91
C ASN A 146 -6.53 4.17 21.35
N TRP A 147 -6.86 4.58 20.14
CA TRP A 147 -6.20 5.71 19.45
C TRP A 147 -6.52 7.08 20.05
N ASP A 148 -7.70 7.28 20.64
CA ASP A 148 -8.07 8.55 21.31
C ASP A 148 -7.10 8.87 22.47
N THR A 149 -6.64 7.82 23.15
CA THR A 149 -5.69 7.91 24.27
C THR A 149 -4.28 7.48 23.91
N SER A 150 -4.07 6.99 22.68
CA SER A 150 -2.82 6.35 22.22
C SER A 150 -2.29 5.32 23.24
N SER A 151 -3.17 4.43 23.70
CA SER A 151 -2.86 3.46 24.76
C SER A 151 -3.46 2.07 24.52
N PHE A 152 -2.84 1.06 25.13
CA PHE A 152 -3.36 -0.30 25.23
C PHE A 152 -3.19 -0.82 26.66
N LYS A 153 -4.19 -1.54 27.18
CA LYS A 153 -4.24 -1.97 28.60
C LYS A 153 -3.53 -3.29 28.89
N GLY A 154 -2.88 -3.91 27.90
CA GLY A 154 -2.11 -5.14 28.12
C GLY A 154 -0.71 -4.88 28.69
N ASN A 155 0.07 -5.95 28.84
CA ASN A 155 1.46 -5.86 29.33
C ASN A 155 2.41 -5.28 28.27
N ASP A 156 3.59 -4.82 28.70
CA ASP A 156 4.58 -4.14 27.83
C ASP A 156 5.21 -5.07 26.78
N GLU A 157 5.13 -6.39 26.96
CA GLU A 157 5.67 -7.36 26.00
C GLU A 157 4.80 -7.52 24.75
N ARG A 158 3.56 -7.04 24.81
CA ARG A 158 2.60 -7.05 23.71
C ARG A 158 3.04 -6.13 22.58
N VAL A 159 2.82 -6.58 21.34
CA VAL A 159 3.21 -5.83 20.13
C VAL A 159 2.54 -4.46 20.08
N GLU A 160 1.32 -4.33 20.58
CA GLU A 160 0.57 -3.09 20.63
C GLU A 160 1.30 -2.02 21.46
N ASN A 161 1.77 -2.39 22.67
CA ASN A 161 2.55 -1.48 23.52
C ASN A 161 3.92 -1.17 22.91
N LYS A 162 4.65 -2.19 22.44
CA LYS A 162 5.94 -1.98 21.75
C LYS A 162 5.82 -1.06 20.53
N PHE A 163 4.72 -1.18 19.78
CA PHE A 163 4.43 -0.32 18.64
C PHE A 163 4.14 1.11 19.09
N LEU A 164 3.29 1.31 20.11
CA LEU A 164 3.01 2.63 20.67
C LEU A 164 4.27 3.30 21.25
N ASP A 165 5.12 2.54 21.93
CA ASP A 165 6.40 3.03 22.46
C ASP A 165 7.34 3.43 21.33
N LEU A 166 7.42 2.63 20.26
CA LEU A 166 8.16 3.01 19.05
C LEU A 166 7.67 4.34 18.46
N LEU A 167 6.35 4.54 18.35
CA LEU A 167 5.80 5.80 17.84
C LEU A 167 6.21 6.97 18.74
N LYS A 168 6.13 6.82 20.06
CA LYS A 168 6.50 7.84 21.04
C LYS A 168 8.00 8.15 21.00
N ASP A 169 8.84 7.12 21.04
CA ASP A 169 10.31 7.25 21.06
C ASP A 169 10.86 7.89 19.78
N LYS A 170 10.16 7.69 18.66
CA LYS A 170 10.53 8.22 17.34
C LYS A 170 9.76 9.50 16.97
N PHE A 171 8.95 10.03 17.89
CA PHE A 171 8.12 11.22 17.68
C PHE A 171 7.24 11.13 16.41
N LEU A 172 6.69 9.96 16.15
CA LEU A 172 5.84 9.70 15.00
C LEU A 172 4.40 10.11 15.28
N ILE A 173 3.77 10.72 14.28
CA ILE A 173 2.41 11.25 14.37
C ILE A 173 1.48 10.31 13.61
N GLN A 174 0.45 9.78 14.28
CA GLN A 174 -0.63 9.04 13.64
C GLN A 174 -1.76 10.02 13.29
N HIS A 175 -2.29 9.94 12.07
CA HIS A 175 -3.22 10.93 11.50
C HIS A 175 -4.69 10.48 11.39
N ILE A 176 -5.00 9.22 11.69
CA ILE A 176 -6.33 8.64 11.49
C ILE A 176 -7.05 8.53 12.83
N SER A 177 -8.08 9.36 13.02
CA SER A 177 -8.88 9.42 14.24
C SER A 177 -10.28 8.80 14.12
N HIS A 178 -10.64 8.27 12.95
CA HIS A 178 -11.97 7.72 12.69
C HIS A 178 -11.89 6.25 12.27
N PRO A 179 -12.84 5.40 12.69
CA PRO A 179 -12.84 3.99 12.33
C PRO A 179 -12.72 3.77 10.82
N THR A 180 -11.93 2.77 10.44
CA THR A 180 -11.61 2.45 9.05
C THR A 180 -12.17 1.12 8.62
N ARG A 181 -12.54 0.26 9.57
CA ARG A 181 -13.19 -1.02 9.33
C ARG A 181 -14.59 -1.08 9.98
N PHE A 182 -15.57 -1.54 9.20
CA PHE A 182 -16.97 -1.63 9.57
C PHE A 182 -17.52 -3.01 9.21
N ARG A 183 -18.01 -3.75 10.21
CA ARG A 183 -18.60 -5.08 10.00
C ARG A 183 -19.83 -5.26 10.86
N ASP A 184 -20.87 -5.82 10.27
CA ASP A 184 -22.14 -6.06 10.96
C ASP A 184 -21.94 -6.88 12.24
N GLY A 185 -22.47 -6.35 13.35
CA GLY A 185 -22.36 -6.97 14.67
C GLY A 185 -20.98 -6.86 15.33
N GLN A 186 -20.06 -6.06 14.79
CA GLN A 186 -18.75 -5.79 15.39
C GLN A 186 -18.55 -4.30 15.67
N THR A 187 -17.74 -3.99 16.68
CA THR A 187 -17.29 -2.62 16.94
C THR A 187 -16.41 -2.16 15.78
N SER A 188 -16.65 -0.94 15.29
CA SER A 188 -15.79 -0.32 14.28
C SER A 188 -14.42 0.03 14.86
N ASN A 189 -13.35 -0.26 14.13
CA ASN A 189 -11.98 -0.09 14.62
C ASN A 189 -11.15 0.76 13.66
N ILE A 190 -10.13 1.44 14.20
CA ILE A 190 -9.07 2.10 13.43
C ILE A 190 -7.94 1.09 13.23
N LEU A 191 -7.91 0.45 12.06
CA LEU A 191 -6.91 -0.58 11.72
C LEU A 191 -5.97 -0.11 10.62
N ASP A 192 -6.51 0.62 9.65
CA ASP A 192 -5.73 1.39 8.69
C ASP A 192 -5.13 2.64 9.35
N LEU A 193 -3.80 2.74 9.34
CA LEU A 193 -3.06 3.84 9.94
C LEU A 193 -2.31 4.62 8.86
N VAL A 194 -2.20 5.93 9.07
CA VAL A 194 -1.29 6.83 8.34
C VAL A 194 -0.43 7.51 9.38
N ILE A 195 0.87 7.31 9.31
CA ILE A 195 1.82 7.76 10.32
C ILE A 195 2.99 8.44 9.62
N SER A 196 3.45 9.58 10.14
CA SER A 196 4.57 10.33 9.56
C SER A 196 5.58 10.79 10.59
N SER A 197 6.82 11.02 10.14
CA SER A 197 7.90 11.56 10.96
C SER A 197 7.80 13.07 11.19
N GLN A 198 6.94 13.76 10.45
CA GLN A 198 6.70 15.21 10.52
C GLN A 198 5.25 15.52 10.08
N GLU A 199 4.79 16.73 10.36
CA GLU A 199 3.44 17.22 10.04
C GLU A 199 3.30 17.60 8.55
N PHE A 200 3.25 16.60 7.66
CA PHE A 200 3.05 16.80 6.22
C PHE A 200 1.83 16.04 5.65
N ILE A 201 0.96 15.49 6.50
CA ILE A 201 -0.29 14.82 6.08
C ILE A 201 -1.46 15.77 6.30
N ASN A 202 -2.23 16.03 5.26
CA ASN A 202 -3.42 16.89 5.32
C ASN A 202 -4.64 16.21 4.67
N ASN A 203 -5.82 16.69 5.04
CA ASN A 203 -7.10 16.39 4.38
C ASN A 203 -7.36 14.87 4.24
N SER A 204 -7.43 14.15 5.35
CA SER A 204 -7.89 12.76 5.33
C SER A 204 -9.39 12.70 5.02
N ILE A 205 -9.75 11.98 3.96
CA ILE A 205 -11.13 11.75 3.53
C ILE A 205 -11.38 10.24 3.58
N HIS A 206 -12.52 9.86 4.18
CA HIS A 206 -12.99 8.49 4.23
C HIS A 206 -14.12 8.31 3.22
N TYR A 207 -13.95 7.37 2.29
CA TYR A 207 -15.00 6.96 1.37
C TYR A 207 -15.57 5.59 1.78
N PRO A 208 -16.78 5.24 1.30
CA PRO A 208 -17.33 3.91 1.48
C PRO A 208 -16.37 2.80 1.02
N PRO A 209 -16.47 1.60 1.60
CA PRO A 209 -15.67 0.46 1.19
C PRO A 209 -15.79 0.14 -0.30
N LEU A 210 -14.72 -0.42 -0.85
CA LEU A 210 -14.73 -0.90 -2.23
C LEU A 210 -15.50 -2.22 -2.31
N GLY A 211 -16.60 -2.23 -3.08
CA GLY A 211 -17.46 -3.40 -3.21
C GLY A 211 -17.90 -3.95 -1.85
N ASN A 212 -17.68 -5.25 -1.61
CA ASN A 212 -18.00 -5.92 -0.34
C ASN A 212 -16.83 -5.97 0.66
N SER A 213 -15.82 -5.09 0.54
CA SER A 213 -14.80 -4.96 1.59
C SER A 213 -15.43 -4.44 2.88
N ASP A 214 -14.89 -4.82 4.04
CA ASP A 214 -15.24 -4.23 5.33
C ASP A 214 -14.37 -3.01 5.68
N HIS A 215 -13.40 -2.63 4.84
CA HIS A 215 -12.56 -1.46 5.04
C HIS A 215 -12.95 -0.29 4.13
N SER A 216 -13.08 0.89 4.72
CA SER A 216 -13.21 2.17 4.02
C SER A 216 -12.00 2.48 3.15
N ILE A 217 -12.17 3.38 2.18
CA ILE A 217 -11.06 3.93 1.40
C ILE A 217 -10.60 5.21 2.08
N LEU A 218 -9.29 5.31 2.33
CA LEU A 218 -8.65 6.51 2.87
C LEU A 218 -7.91 7.27 1.77
N GLU A 219 -8.28 8.52 1.54
CA GLU A 219 -7.52 9.49 0.77
C GLU A 219 -6.87 10.49 1.71
N PHE A 220 -5.62 10.88 1.45
CA PHE A 220 -4.93 11.95 2.17
C PHE A 220 -3.91 12.61 1.24
N LYS A 221 -3.55 13.87 1.54
CA LYS A 221 -2.62 14.66 0.72
C LYS A 221 -1.31 14.89 1.46
N LEU A 222 -0.21 14.82 0.72
CA LEU A 222 1.13 15.13 1.22
C LEU A 222 1.47 16.59 0.91
N THR A 223 1.88 17.37 1.92
CA THR A 223 2.30 18.76 1.73
C THR A 223 3.80 18.90 1.58
N GLY A 224 4.22 19.78 0.67
CA GLY A 224 5.62 20.08 0.42
C GLY A 224 6.39 18.99 -0.36
N PHE A 225 5.68 18.03 -0.96
CA PHE A 225 6.21 17.03 -1.89
C PHE A 225 5.51 17.14 -3.25
N CYS A 226 5.71 18.27 -3.95
CA CYS A 226 5.12 18.50 -5.27
C CYS A 226 6.13 18.16 -6.37
N CYS A 227 5.86 17.11 -7.15
CA CYS A 227 6.62 16.85 -8.36
C CYS A 227 6.14 17.80 -9.47
N SER A 228 7.05 18.47 -10.18
CA SER A 228 6.70 19.11 -11.44
C SER A 228 6.32 18.01 -12.43
N ALA A 229 5.18 18.14 -13.11
CA ALA A 229 4.79 17.20 -14.16
C ALA A 229 5.91 17.13 -15.21
N MET A 230 6.60 15.99 -15.28
CA MET A 230 7.42 15.69 -16.45
C MET A 230 6.47 15.27 -17.57
N GLU A 231 6.53 15.97 -18.70
CA GLU A 231 5.94 15.48 -19.94
C GLU A 231 6.56 14.10 -20.23
N CYS A 232 5.75 13.05 -20.12
CA CYS A 232 6.19 11.71 -20.45
C CYS A 232 6.11 11.55 -21.98
N ASP A 233 7.23 11.77 -22.66
CA ASP A 233 7.38 11.30 -24.03
C ASP A 233 7.28 9.77 -24.02
N LYS A 234 6.22 9.25 -24.66
CA LYS A 234 6.05 7.81 -24.87
C LYS A 234 7.18 7.31 -25.76
N LYS A 235 8.30 6.89 -25.16
CA LYS A 235 9.32 6.10 -25.86
C LYS A 235 8.93 4.62 -25.80
N TYR A 236 8.37 4.13 -26.89
CA TYR A 236 8.21 2.71 -27.12
C TYR A 236 9.60 2.08 -27.27
N CYS A 237 9.98 1.20 -26.33
CA CYS A 237 11.20 0.42 -26.42
C CYS A 237 10.91 -0.86 -27.21
N PHE A 238 11.04 -0.76 -28.53
CA PHE A 238 10.79 -1.87 -29.45
C PHE A 238 11.76 -3.05 -29.21
N ASP A 239 12.97 -2.80 -28.72
CA ASP A 239 14.02 -3.82 -28.60
C ASP A 239 13.75 -4.94 -27.58
N LEU A 240 12.76 -4.77 -26.68
CA LEU A 240 12.34 -5.79 -25.71
C LEU A 240 11.13 -6.62 -26.17
N GLY A 241 10.61 -6.37 -27.38
CA GLY A 241 9.56 -7.19 -27.96
C GLY A 241 10.05 -8.60 -28.27
N ASP A 242 9.34 -9.64 -27.79
CA ASP A 242 9.56 -11.02 -28.23
C ASP A 242 8.97 -11.21 -29.64
N TYR A 243 9.67 -10.65 -30.62
CA TYR A 243 9.29 -10.71 -32.03
C TYR A 243 9.29 -12.13 -32.59
N ILE A 244 9.99 -13.07 -31.94
CA ILE A 244 10.04 -14.47 -32.34
C ILE A 244 8.70 -15.13 -32.01
N ASN A 245 8.19 -14.99 -30.78
CA ASN A 245 6.86 -15.48 -30.46
C ASN A 245 5.77 -14.77 -31.27
N PHE A 246 5.88 -13.45 -31.42
CA PHE A 246 4.89 -12.69 -32.18
C PHE A 246 4.81 -13.17 -33.65
N ARG A 247 5.96 -13.45 -34.27
CA ARG A 247 6.03 -14.04 -35.62
C ARG A 247 5.42 -15.43 -35.67
N ASN A 248 5.68 -16.28 -34.67
CA ASN A 248 5.14 -17.63 -34.62
C ASN A 248 3.60 -17.61 -34.51
N VAL A 249 3.04 -16.73 -33.69
CA VAL A 249 1.60 -16.54 -33.58
C VAL A 249 1.01 -16.09 -34.92
N LEU A 250 1.60 -15.09 -35.59
CA LEU A 250 1.12 -14.62 -36.89
C LEU A 250 1.24 -15.66 -38.01
N GLY A 251 2.29 -16.49 -37.97
CA GLY A 251 2.50 -17.56 -38.94
C GLY A 251 1.41 -18.64 -38.90
N VAL A 252 0.83 -18.90 -37.72
CA VAL A 252 -0.28 -19.84 -37.55
C VAL A 252 -1.59 -19.32 -38.16
N PHE A 253 -1.78 -17.99 -38.20
CA PHE A 253 -3.00 -17.38 -38.77
C PHE A 253 -2.94 -17.15 -40.28
N LEU A 254 -1.78 -17.26 -40.92
CA LEU A 254 -1.61 -17.05 -42.37
C LEU A 254 -1.59 -18.37 -43.17
N GLN A 255 -1.89 -19.50 -42.53
CA GLN A 255 -2.01 -20.82 -43.17
C GLN A 255 -3.46 -21.36 -43.21
N THR A 256 -4.45 -20.51 -42.96
CA THR A 256 -5.88 -20.77 -43.26
C THR A 256 -6.34 -19.90 -44.41
#